data_AF-A0A537JRY8-F1
#
_entry.id   AF-A0A537JRY8-F1
#
_cell.length_a   1.000
_cell.length_b   1.000
_cell.length_c   1.000
_cell.angle_alpha   90.00
_cell.angle_beta   90.00
_cell.angle_gamma   90.00
#
_symmetry.space_group_name_H-M   'P 1'
#
loop_
_entity.id
_entity.type
_entity.pdbx_description
1 polymer ?
#
loop_
_entity_poly.entity_id
_entity_poly.type
_entity_poly.pdbx_seq_one_letter_code
_entity_poly.pdbx_strand_id
1 'polypeptide(L)'
;MTLGMQLLECGLLNAQDNSPYSRYGLGDITPGTNIVNRGMGSFSAAYADPFSVNFNNPASYSAFLSYQEERSKRYASGRVLLDAALNFDNHTLREGSSATKFTSSNALFSYLQVGVPLRKNWGFNFGLRQLTRISYKISQIERLYDPITGQSIDSAVTEFSGNGGVFLGSLGTGFAIKNFSVGLNFGYLFGNKVYSAKRGFINDTVAYNSSKYNTETSFGNIYGNAGIQYKIDLNRKLLLRLGVYGNLKQNIGASQDISRETFIGSQAGDAQLDSVFQQKNVKGTVIYPAGYGAGFVIEKKLDPQNNKYGSWLIGLDFV
;
A
#
# COMPACT_ATOMS: atom_id res chain seq x y z
N MET A 1 -17.19 38.35 12.72
CA MET A 1 -17.61 37.04 13.27
C MET A 1 -18.31 36.30 12.13
N THR A 2 -17.54 35.60 11.30
CA THR A 2 -18.02 34.95 10.08
C THR A 2 -18.14 33.46 10.37
N LEU A 3 -19.39 32.98 10.45
CA LEU A 3 -19.72 31.58 10.72
C LEU A 3 -19.72 30.84 9.38
N GLY A 4 -18.70 30.02 9.13
CA GLY A 4 -18.62 29.14 7.96
C GLY A 4 -19.34 27.82 8.25
N MET A 5 -20.49 27.61 7.60
CA MET A 5 -21.25 26.37 7.66
C MET A 5 -20.66 25.38 6.63
N GLN A 6 -19.96 24.35 7.09
CA GLN A 6 -19.55 23.22 6.24
C GLN A 6 -20.57 22.09 6.38
N LEU A 7 -21.37 21.91 5.34
CA LEU A 7 -22.22 20.74 5.15
C LEU A 7 -21.31 19.57 4.74
N LEU A 8 -21.17 18.60 5.65
CA LEU A 8 -20.52 17.33 5.37
C LEU A 8 -21.60 16.38 4.83
N GLU A 9 -21.79 16.35 3.51
CA GLU A 9 -22.59 15.30 2.87
C GLU A 9 -21.82 13.98 2.95
N CYS A 10 -22.22 13.12 3.88
CA CYS A 10 -21.74 11.75 3.95
C CYS A 10 -22.54 10.91 2.94
N GLY A 11 -22.15 10.97 1.67
CA GLY A 11 -22.67 10.07 0.66
C GLY A 11 -22.24 8.63 1.00
N LEU A 12 -23.19 7.70 1.01
CA LEU A 12 -22.92 6.27 1.12
C LEU A 12 -22.19 5.81 -0.16
N LEU A 13 -20.86 5.92 -0.15
CA LEU A 13 -20.02 5.37 -1.21
C LEU A 13 -20.04 3.84 -1.10
N ASN A 14 -20.77 3.20 -2.01
CA ASN A 14 -20.65 1.77 -2.26
C ASN A 14 -19.36 1.53 -3.04
N ALA A 15 -18.24 1.44 -2.31
CA ALA A 15 -16.94 1.11 -2.89
C ALA A 15 -16.87 -0.40 -3.16
N GLN A 16 -17.14 -0.82 -4.39
CA GLN A 16 -16.85 -2.17 -4.86
C GLN A 16 -15.64 -2.11 -5.76
N ASP A 17 -14.49 -2.49 -5.21
CA ASP A 17 -13.26 -2.59 -5.97
C ASP A 17 -13.13 -3.95 -6.64
N ASN A 18 -12.81 -3.91 -7.94
CA ASN A 18 -12.72 -5.08 -8.77
C ASN A 18 -11.40 -5.06 -9.54
N SER A 19 -10.35 -5.57 -8.92
CA SER A 19 -9.09 -5.89 -9.60
C SER A 19 -8.89 -7.41 -9.65
N PRO A 20 -9.35 -8.09 -10.71
CA PRO A 20 -9.13 -9.53 -10.88
C PRO A 20 -7.65 -9.93 -10.83
N TYR A 21 -6.74 -9.03 -11.25
CA TYR A 21 -5.30 -9.26 -11.26
C TYR A 21 -4.69 -9.30 -9.86
N SER A 22 -5.33 -8.67 -8.87
CA SER A 22 -4.92 -8.73 -7.47
C SER A 22 -4.99 -10.14 -6.87
N ARG A 23 -5.54 -11.13 -7.58
CA ARG A 23 -5.49 -12.54 -7.19
C ARG A 23 -4.07 -13.12 -7.24
N TYR A 24 -3.12 -12.52 -7.95
CA TYR A 24 -1.77 -13.07 -8.06
C TYR A 24 -0.82 -12.52 -6.99
N GLY A 25 0.12 -13.36 -6.55
CA GLY A 25 1.13 -12.99 -5.57
C GLY A 25 0.54 -12.49 -4.24
N LEU A 26 1.03 -11.33 -3.80
CA LEU A 26 0.59 -10.60 -2.60
C LEU A 26 -0.55 -9.60 -2.90
N GLY A 27 -1.02 -9.52 -4.14
CA GLY A 27 -1.98 -8.52 -4.61
C GLY A 27 -1.34 -7.37 -5.37
N ASP A 28 -2.17 -6.37 -5.68
CA ASP A 28 -1.75 -5.16 -6.37
C ASP A 28 -0.92 -4.30 -5.42
N ILE A 29 0.16 -3.72 -5.94
CA ILE A 29 1.05 -2.85 -5.17
C ILE A 29 0.33 -1.53 -4.94
N THR A 30 0.14 -1.15 -3.68
CA THR A 30 -0.38 0.16 -3.34
C THR A 30 0.72 1.21 -3.47
N PRO A 31 0.41 2.47 -3.85
CA PRO A 31 1.42 3.50 -4.01
C PRO A 31 2.28 3.67 -2.74
N GLY A 32 3.56 3.31 -2.84
CA GLY A 32 4.47 3.21 -1.69
C GLY A 32 5.24 4.49 -1.36
N THR A 33 4.85 5.64 -1.90
CA THR A 33 5.48 6.96 -1.73
C THR A 33 4.54 7.95 -1.03
N ASN A 34 5.07 9.02 -0.44
CA ASN A 34 4.25 10.11 0.11
C ASN A 34 3.59 10.92 -1.02
N ILE A 35 2.50 11.64 -0.70
CA ILE A 35 1.71 12.38 -1.69
C ILE A 35 2.57 13.39 -2.48
N VAL A 36 3.51 14.06 -1.80
CA VAL A 36 4.40 15.03 -2.45
C VAL A 36 5.25 14.36 -3.53
N ASN A 37 5.88 13.22 -3.22
CA ASN A 37 6.66 12.49 -4.22
C ASN A 37 5.77 11.95 -5.32
N ARG A 38 4.57 11.44 -5.01
CA ARG A 38 3.61 10.96 -6.04
C ARG A 38 3.27 12.04 -7.06
N GLY A 39 3.01 13.28 -6.59
CA GLY A 39 2.76 14.43 -7.47
C GLY A 39 3.94 14.78 -8.38
N MET A 40 5.15 14.33 -8.04
CA MET A 40 6.37 14.52 -8.82
C MET A 40 6.80 13.26 -9.59
N GLY A 41 5.90 12.31 -9.85
CA GLY A 41 6.25 11.08 -10.55
C GLY A 41 6.92 10.03 -9.66
N SER A 42 6.71 10.11 -8.35
CA SER A 42 7.21 9.17 -7.33
C SER A 42 8.73 9.11 -7.16
N PHE A 43 9.48 10.12 -7.57
CA PHE A 43 10.92 10.19 -7.26
C PHE A 43 11.12 10.34 -5.75
N SER A 44 11.99 9.52 -5.16
CA SER A 44 12.15 9.43 -3.71
C SER A 44 13.58 9.16 -3.25
N ALA A 45 14.49 8.68 -4.10
CA ALA A 45 15.84 8.33 -3.66
C ALA A 45 16.62 9.53 -3.10
N ALA A 46 16.68 10.63 -3.83
CA ALA A 46 17.45 11.82 -3.43
C ALA A 46 16.57 12.95 -2.86
N TYR A 47 15.26 12.72 -2.71
CA TYR A 47 14.36 13.71 -2.14
C TYR A 47 14.48 13.77 -0.61
N ALA A 48 14.70 14.95 -0.08
CA ALA A 48 14.68 15.19 1.36
C ALA A 48 14.22 16.62 1.63
N ASP A 49 13.06 16.73 2.25
CA ASP A 49 12.39 17.98 2.54
C ASP A 49 12.05 18.06 4.03
N PRO A 50 12.32 19.19 4.70
CA PRO A 50 11.96 19.40 6.09
C PRO A 50 10.49 19.29 6.46
N PHE A 51 9.57 19.35 5.49
CA PHE A 51 8.14 19.45 5.73
C PHE A 51 7.36 18.21 5.29
N SER A 52 8.03 17.20 4.72
CA SER A 52 7.40 15.97 4.26
C SER A 52 8.19 14.74 4.67
N VAL A 53 7.48 13.64 4.93
CA VAL A 53 8.11 12.39 5.36
C VAL A 53 8.32 11.50 4.14
N ASN A 54 9.57 11.39 3.69
CA ASN A 54 9.95 10.43 2.67
C ASN A 54 10.35 9.10 3.32
N PHE A 55 9.37 8.21 3.46
CA PHE A 55 9.57 6.90 4.09
C PHE A 55 10.17 5.84 3.15
N ASN A 56 10.40 6.15 1.88
CA ASN A 56 11.10 5.28 0.93
C ASN A 56 12.60 5.29 1.19
N ASN A 57 13.18 6.47 1.41
CA ASN A 57 14.59 6.62 1.78
C ASN A 57 14.73 7.17 3.22
N PRO A 58 14.99 6.32 4.23
CA PRO A 58 15.11 6.76 5.63
C PRO A 58 16.25 7.75 5.89
N ALA A 59 17.23 7.87 4.98
CA ALA A 59 18.28 8.90 5.11
C ALA A 59 17.70 10.32 5.09
N SER A 60 16.53 10.53 4.48
CA SER A 60 15.91 11.85 4.42
C SER A 60 15.43 12.36 5.79
N TYR A 61 15.22 11.49 6.78
CA TYR A 61 14.74 11.90 8.11
C TYR A 61 15.74 12.82 8.83
N SER A 62 17.02 12.77 8.46
CA SER A 62 18.02 13.70 9.00
C SER A 62 17.74 15.17 8.65
N ALA A 63 16.90 15.42 7.62
CA ALA A 63 16.56 16.76 7.15
C ALA A 63 15.41 17.41 7.94
N PHE A 64 14.79 16.72 8.90
CA PHE A 64 13.74 17.29 9.73
C PHE A 64 14.24 18.49 10.54
N LEU A 65 13.39 19.51 10.68
CA LEU A 65 13.73 20.76 11.36
C LEU A 65 13.78 20.59 12.88
N SER A 66 14.98 20.65 13.43
CA SER A 66 15.24 20.85 14.86
C SER A 66 15.87 22.23 15.08
N TYR A 67 15.34 23.01 16.01
CA TYR A 67 15.93 24.27 16.45
C TYR A 67 16.82 24.01 17.66
N GLN A 68 18.08 24.41 17.53
CA GLN A 68 19.03 24.43 18.63
C GLN A 68 18.99 25.82 19.26
N GLU A 69 18.88 25.89 20.59
CA GLU A 69 18.92 27.17 21.29
C GLU A 69 20.33 27.78 21.19
N GLU A 70 20.44 29.08 20.89
CA GLU A 70 21.75 29.72 20.72
C GLU A 70 22.52 29.88 22.05
N ARG A 71 21.80 29.98 23.18
CA ARG A 71 22.38 30.25 24.51
C ARG A 71 22.71 29.01 25.33
N SER A 72 22.12 27.86 25.01
CA SER A 72 22.37 26.60 25.69
C SER A 72 22.45 25.54 24.61
N LYS A 73 23.47 24.67 24.62
CA LYS A 73 23.56 23.54 23.66
C LYS A 73 22.42 22.51 23.83
N ARG A 74 21.32 22.89 24.48
CA ARG A 74 20.06 22.16 24.62
C ARG A 74 19.20 22.41 23.38
N TYR A 75 18.52 21.37 22.93
CA TYR A 75 17.60 21.44 21.80
C TYR A 75 16.28 22.01 22.30
N ALA A 76 15.87 23.16 21.77
CA ALA A 76 14.76 23.95 22.31
C ALA A 76 13.39 23.53 21.74
N SER A 77 13.33 23.17 20.46
CA SER A 77 12.08 22.78 19.81
C SER A 77 12.33 22.04 18.50
N GLY A 78 11.41 21.17 18.12
CA GLY A 78 11.44 20.43 16.86
C GLY A 78 10.03 20.36 16.28
N ARG A 79 9.90 20.40 14.96
CA ARG A 79 8.60 20.29 14.30
C ARG A 79 8.25 18.82 14.08
N VAL A 80 7.21 18.34 14.77
CA VAL A 80 6.62 17.04 14.48
C VAL A 80 5.81 17.14 13.19
N LEU A 81 6.01 16.19 12.29
CA LEU A 81 5.30 16.07 11.02
C LEU A 81 4.31 14.92 11.14
N LEU A 82 3.05 15.18 10.78
CA LEU A 82 2.02 14.14 10.62
C LEU A 82 1.61 14.16 9.16
N ASP A 83 1.78 13.02 8.49
CA ASP A 83 1.45 12.83 7.07
C ASP A 83 0.51 11.63 6.95
N ALA A 84 -0.69 11.87 6.42
CA ALA A 84 -1.73 10.86 6.26
C ALA A 84 -2.32 10.95 4.85
N ALA A 85 -2.56 9.79 4.23
CA ALA A 85 -3.03 9.73 2.87
C ALA A 85 -4.16 8.72 2.71
N LEU A 86 -5.23 9.16 2.02
CA LEU A 86 -6.31 8.34 1.50
C LEU A 86 -6.32 8.48 -0.03
N ASN A 87 -6.30 7.36 -0.73
CA ASN A 87 -6.42 7.34 -2.20
C ASN A 87 -7.84 7.04 -2.59
N PHE A 88 -8.31 7.71 -3.64
CA PHE A 88 -9.56 7.40 -4.28
C PHE A 88 -9.29 7.04 -5.73
N ASP A 89 -9.52 5.76 -6.05
CA ASP A 89 -9.24 5.24 -7.38
C ASP A 89 -10.54 4.84 -8.06
N ASN A 90 -10.67 5.15 -9.35
CA ASN A 90 -11.81 4.78 -10.16
C ASN A 90 -11.34 4.06 -11.42
N HIS A 91 -11.64 2.76 -11.51
CA HIS A 91 -11.24 1.92 -12.64
C HIS A 91 -12.47 1.46 -13.41
N THR A 92 -12.40 1.53 -14.74
CA THR A 92 -13.43 0.98 -15.63
C THR A 92 -12.87 -0.24 -16.35
N LEU A 93 -13.36 -1.42 -16.00
CA LEU A 93 -13.07 -2.65 -16.70
C LEU A 93 -14.03 -2.81 -17.89
N ARG A 94 -13.48 -3.29 -19.01
CA ARG A 94 -14.25 -3.61 -20.22
C ARG A 94 -13.94 -5.04 -20.61
N GLU A 95 -14.98 -5.83 -20.82
CA GLU A 95 -14.84 -7.17 -21.37
C GLU A 95 -14.62 -7.05 -22.90
N GLY A 96 -13.68 -7.81 -23.46
CA GLY A 96 -13.32 -7.70 -24.88
C GLY A 96 -14.41 -8.20 -25.84
N SER A 97 -15.28 -9.11 -25.38
CA SER A 97 -16.33 -9.77 -26.15
C SER A 97 -17.74 -9.22 -25.90
N SER A 98 -17.93 -8.39 -24.87
CA SER A 98 -19.23 -7.85 -24.46
C SER A 98 -19.13 -6.34 -24.20
N ALA A 99 -20.16 -5.56 -24.54
CA ALA A 99 -20.19 -4.10 -24.32
C ALA A 99 -20.39 -3.69 -22.84
N THR A 100 -20.21 -4.60 -21.89
CA THR A 100 -20.41 -4.38 -20.47
C THR A 100 -19.21 -3.62 -19.89
N LYS A 101 -19.52 -2.52 -19.20
CA LYS A 101 -18.55 -1.70 -18.48
C LYS A 101 -18.80 -1.87 -16.98
N PHE A 102 -17.75 -2.16 -16.23
CA PHE A 102 -17.81 -2.23 -14.77
C PHE A 102 -16.96 -1.12 -14.20
N THR A 103 -17.59 -0.16 -13.54
CA THR A 103 -16.92 0.96 -12.88
C THR A 103 -16.82 0.66 -11.40
N SER A 104 -15.60 0.64 -10.88
CA SER A 104 -15.27 0.36 -9.49
C SER A 104 -14.62 1.59 -8.88
N SER A 105 -15.32 2.21 -7.93
CA SER A 105 -14.81 3.31 -7.10
C SER A 105 -14.28 2.74 -5.79
N ASN A 106 -13.13 3.23 -5.35
CA ASN A 106 -12.42 2.68 -4.20
C ASN A 106 -11.87 3.78 -3.30
N ALA A 107 -11.96 3.58 -1.99
CA ALA A 107 -11.35 4.43 -0.98
C ALA A 107 -10.30 3.60 -0.23
N LEU A 108 -9.05 4.02 -0.32
CA LEU A 108 -7.88 3.25 0.08
C LEU A 108 -7.08 3.99 1.13
N PHE A 109 -6.86 3.35 2.28
CA PHE A 109 -5.87 3.85 3.22
C PHE A 109 -4.47 3.62 2.65
N SER A 110 -3.74 4.70 2.37
CA SER A 110 -2.37 4.60 1.88
C SER A 110 -1.38 4.44 3.02
N TYR A 111 -1.29 5.47 3.86
CA TYR A 111 -0.33 5.52 4.94
C TYR A 111 -0.72 6.56 5.99
N LEU A 112 -0.16 6.39 7.18
CA LEU A 112 -0.10 7.34 8.27
C LEU A 112 1.32 7.31 8.82
N GLN A 113 2.03 8.43 8.78
CA GLN A 113 3.42 8.53 9.19
C GLN A 113 3.60 9.74 10.12
N VAL A 114 4.44 9.59 11.13
CA VAL A 114 4.79 10.63 12.09
C VAL A 114 6.30 10.77 12.15
N GLY A 115 6.78 11.90 11.63
CA GLY A 115 8.19 12.30 11.66
C GLY A 115 8.51 13.15 12.88
N VAL A 116 9.50 12.75 13.66
CA VAL A 116 9.95 13.47 14.86
C VAL A 116 11.45 13.80 14.74
N PRO A 117 11.84 15.08 14.72
CA PRO A 117 13.24 15.48 14.83
C PRO A 117 13.74 15.28 16.26
N LEU A 118 14.75 14.43 16.46
CA LEU A 118 15.34 14.19 17.78
C LEU A 118 16.47 15.18 18.07
N ARG A 119 17.35 15.39 17.10
CA ARG A 119 18.49 16.34 17.17
C ARG A 119 18.75 16.92 15.79
N LYS A 120 19.62 17.93 15.73
CA LYS A 120 20.15 18.41 14.44
C LYS A 120 20.80 17.23 13.71
N ASN A 121 20.36 17.00 12.48
CA ASN A 121 20.78 15.89 11.64
C ASN A 121 20.35 14.50 12.14
N TRP A 122 19.42 14.39 13.09
CA TRP A 122 18.89 13.10 13.54
C TRP A 122 17.36 13.13 13.64
N GLY A 123 16.72 12.38 12.74
CA GLY A 123 15.28 12.21 12.72
C GLY A 123 14.84 10.78 13.04
N PHE A 124 13.62 10.68 13.53
CA PHE A 124 12.88 9.44 13.73
C PHE A 124 11.58 9.50 12.95
N ASN A 125 11.10 8.39 12.43
CA ASN A 125 9.80 8.27 11.79
C ASN A 125 9.13 6.98 12.26
N PHE A 126 7.84 7.01 12.49
CA PHE A 126 7.06 5.80 12.71
C PHE A 126 5.69 5.93 12.05
N GLY A 127 5.14 4.82 11.62
CA GLY A 127 3.85 4.84 10.95
C GLY A 127 3.40 3.49 10.43
N LEU A 128 2.26 3.52 9.78
CA LEU A 128 1.58 2.37 9.20
C LEU A 128 1.31 2.68 7.73
N ARG A 129 1.66 1.77 6.82
CA ARG A 129 1.32 1.89 5.40
C ARG A 129 0.80 0.58 4.84
N GLN A 130 -0.07 0.67 3.85
CA GLN A 130 -0.44 -0.48 3.03
C GLN A 130 0.64 -0.71 1.95
N LEU A 131 1.07 -1.94 1.76
CA LEU A 131 2.04 -2.34 0.72
C LEU A 131 1.34 -2.98 -0.49
N THR A 132 0.39 -3.87 -0.21
CA THR A 132 -0.37 -4.54 -1.26
C THR A 132 -1.82 -4.69 -0.85
N ARG A 133 -2.68 -4.92 -1.84
CA ARG A 133 -4.09 -5.15 -1.63
C ARG A 133 -4.66 -6.17 -2.59
N ILE A 134 -5.62 -6.94 -2.10
CA ILE A 134 -6.41 -7.90 -2.86
C ILE A 134 -7.86 -7.48 -2.71
N SER A 135 -8.53 -7.19 -3.82
CA SER A 135 -9.95 -6.93 -3.81
C SER A 135 -10.53 -7.18 -5.20
N TYR A 136 -11.36 -8.20 -5.29
CA TYR A 136 -12.17 -8.44 -6.47
C TYR A 136 -13.46 -9.16 -6.11
N LYS A 137 -14.47 -8.94 -6.93
CA LYS A 137 -15.73 -9.68 -6.87
C LYS A 137 -16.27 -9.84 -8.28
N ILE A 138 -16.21 -11.06 -8.79
CA ILE A 138 -16.58 -11.42 -10.15
C ILE A 138 -17.69 -12.45 -10.06
N SER A 139 -18.81 -12.17 -10.71
CA SER A 139 -19.90 -13.12 -10.87
C SER A 139 -19.90 -13.63 -12.30
N GLN A 140 -19.88 -14.95 -12.47
CA GLN A 140 -19.97 -15.61 -13.75
C GLN A 140 -21.27 -16.43 -13.78
N ILE A 141 -22.09 -16.19 -14.79
CA ILE A 141 -23.29 -16.98 -15.08
C ILE A 141 -22.95 -17.86 -16.27
N GLU A 142 -23.02 -19.17 -16.11
CA GLU A 142 -22.73 -20.14 -17.16
C GLU A 142 -23.78 -21.24 -17.19
N ARG A 143 -23.97 -21.83 -18.38
CA ARG A 143 -24.76 -23.06 -18.52
C ARG A 143 -23.82 -24.25 -18.42
N LEU A 144 -24.06 -25.13 -17.47
CA LEU A 144 -23.26 -26.32 -17.27
C LEU A 144 -23.71 -27.43 -18.20
N TYR A 145 -22.74 -28.17 -18.73
CA TYR A 145 -22.96 -29.33 -19.58
C TYR A 145 -22.29 -30.55 -18.94
N ASP A 146 -22.92 -31.71 -19.08
CA ASP A 146 -22.36 -32.97 -18.63
C ASP A 146 -21.11 -33.30 -19.48
N PRO A 147 -19.93 -33.49 -18.87
CA PRO A 147 -18.69 -33.75 -19.59
C PRO A 147 -18.68 -35.10 -20.32
N ILE A 148 -19.57 -36.04 -19.96
CA ILE A 148 -19.65 -37.38 -20.55
C ILE A 148 -20.69 -37.41 -21.67
N THR A 149 -21.89 -36.86 -21.42
CA THR A 149 -23.01 -36.94 -22.37
C THR A 149 -23.14 -35.69 -23.25
N GLY A 150 -22.50 -34.58 -22.91
CA GLY A 150 -22.62 -33.29 -23.59
C GLY A 150 -23.99 -32.62 -23.41
N GLN A 151 -24.89 -33.22 -22.63
CA GLN A 151 -26.23 -32.67 -22.41
C GLN A 151 -26.17 -31.49 -21.44
N SER A 152 -27.08 -30.52 -21.63
CA SER A 152 -27.24 -29.41 -20.70
C SER A 152 -27.70 -29.93 -19.34
N ILE A 153 -26.96 -29.59 -18.28
CA ILE A 153 -27.38 -29.83 -16.90
C ILE A 153 -28.32 -28.69 -16.50
N ASP A 154 -27.77 -27.52 -16.14
CA ASP A 154 -28.53 -26.34 -15.74
C ASP A 154 -27.64 -25.09 -15.72
N SER A 155 -28.23 -23.92 -15.50
CA SER A 155 -27.52 -22.65 -15.30
C SER A 155 -26.95 -22.57 -13.89
N ALA A 156 -25.70 -22.14 -13.76
CA ALA A 156 -25.01 -21.95 -12.50
C ALA A 156 -24.43 -20.54 -12.39
N VAL A 157 -24.43 -20.01 -11.18
CA VAL A 157 -23.73 -18.78 -10.83
C VAL A 157 -22.50 -19.16 -10.01
N THR A 158 -21.34 -18.67 -10.44
CA THR A 158 -20.09 -18.75 -9.68
C THR A 158 -19.64 -17.35 -9.29
N GLU A 159 -19.56 -17.08 -7.99
CA GLU A 159 -19.04 -15.83 -7.44
C GLU A 159 -17.60 -16.07 -6.94
N PHE A 160 -16.63 -15.46 -7.62
CA PHE A 160 -15.25 -15.39 -7.18
C PHE A 160 -15.03 -14.08 -6.44
N SER A 161 -14.61 -14.17 -5.18
CA SER A 161 -14.20 -13.02 -4.38
C SER A 161 -12.81 -13.21 -3.81
N GLY A 162 -12.07 -12.11 -3.75
CA GLY A 162 -10.81 -12.03 -3.05
C GLY A 162 -10.79 -10.77 -2.22
N ASN A 163 -10.38 -10.87 -0.96
CA ASN A 163 -10.18 -9.72 -0.08
C ASN A 163 -8.91 -9.94 0.73
N GLY A 164 -8.13 -8.89 0.91
CA GLY A 164 -7.03 -8.87 1.84
C GLY A 164 -6.02 -7.79 1.48
N GLY A 165 -4.83 -7.94 2.03
CA GLY A 165 -3.74 -7.03 1.78
C GLY A 165 -2.67 -7.17 2.83
N VAL A 166 -1.58 -6.46 2.58
CA VAL A 166 -0.42 -6.45 3.45
C VAL A 166 -0.21 -5.05 3.96
N PHE A 167 -0.11 -4.92 5.28
CA PHE A 167 0.24 -3.70 5.98
C PHE A 167 1.65 -3.82 6.54
N LEU A 168 2.33 -2.68 6.61
CA LEU A 168 3.63 -2.53 7.22
C LEU A 168 3.54 -1.47 8.32
N GLY A 169 3.66 -1.91 9.56
CA GLY A 169 3.99 -1.02 10.67
C GLY A 169 5.51 -0.84 10.70
N SER A 170 5.98 0.40 10.53
CA SER A 170 7.41 0.70 10.44
C SER A 170 7.84 1.76 11.44
N LEU A 171 9.05 1.59 11.97
CA LEU A 171 9.82 2.58 12.71
C LEU A 171 11.16 2.79 12.00
N GLY A 172 11.68 3.99 12.05
CA GLY A 172 12.84 4.36 11.27
C GLY A 172 13.60 5.51 11.84
N THR A 173 14.89 5.56 11.52
CA THR A 173 15.75 6.64 11.94
C THR A 173 16.75 7.00 10.84
N GLY A 174 17.06 8.29 10.74
CA GLY A 174 18.01 8.83 9.77
C GLY A 174 18.96 9.79 10.45
N PHE A 175 20.26 9.62 10.19
CA PHE A 175 21.34 10.41 10.76
C PHE A 175 22.22 11.01 9.67
N ALA A 176 22.66 12.27 9.83
CA ALA A 176 23.59 12.91 8.90
C ALA A 176 24.87 13.42 9.54
N ILE A 177 25.98 13.07 8.91
CA ILE A 177 27.33 13.56 9.21
C ILE A 177 27.73 14.48 8.07
N LYS A 178 27.73 15.79 8.34
CA LYS A 178 28.03 16.85 7.36
C LYS A 178 27.12 16.75 6.12
N ASN A 179 27.65 16.16 5.05
CA ASN A 179 27.04 16.06 3.73
C ASN A 179 26.52 14.65 3.43
N PHE A 180 26.77 13.69 4.32
CA PHE A 180 26.40 12.29 4.16
C PHE A 180 25.32 11.91 5.16
N SER A 181 24.20 11.40 4.66
CA SER A 181 23.06 10.94 5.43
C SER A 181 22.88 9.44 5.25
N VAL A 182 22.58 8.74 6.34
CA VAL A 182 22.26 7.30 6.35
C VAL A 182 20.99 7.12 7.14
N GLY A 183 20.14 6.19 6.72
CA GLY A 183 18.98 5.80 7.49
C GLY A 183 18.67 4.33 7.38
N LEU A 184 17.94 3.86 8.40
CA LEU A 184 17.42 2.51 8.50
C LEU A 184 15.95 2.59 8.92
N ASN A 185 15.14 1.76 8.30
CA ASN A 185 13.76 1.51 8.65
C ASN A 185 13.63 0.03 9.00
N PHE A 186 12.90 -0.25 10.06
CA PHE A 186 12.57 -1.57 10.54
C PHE A 186 11.06 -1.64 10.76
N GLY A 187 10.45 -2.78 10.52
CA GLY A 187 9.01 -2.91 10.67
C GLY A 187 8.53 -4.34 10.75
N TYR A 188 7.24 -4.48 10.99
CA TYR A 188 6.54 -5.74 10.94
C TYR A 188 5.51 -5.69 9.83
N LEU A 189 5.67 -6.61 8.89
CA LEU A 189 4.77 -6.84 7.78
C LEU A 189 3.72 -7.86 8.25
N PHE A 190 2.45 -7.49 8.17
CA PHE A 190 1.33 -8.33 8.56
C PHE A 190 0.17 -8.17 7.60
N GLY A 191 -0.60 -9.23 7.44
CA GLY A 191 -1.78 -9.19 6.59
C GLY A 191 -2.38 -10.56 6.38
N ASN A 192 -3.49 -10.57 5.67
CA ASN A 192 -4.18 -11.78 5.28
C ASN A 192 -4.68 -11.66 3.85
N LYS A 193 -4.97 -12.82 3.27
CA LYS A 193 -5.47 -13.02 1.93
C LYS A 193 -6.57 -14.05 2.01
N VAL A 194 -7.77 -13.69 1.60
CA VAL A 194 -8.93 -14.57 1.58
C VAL A 194 -9.37 -14.71 0.14
N TYR A 195 -9.42 -15.95 -0.36
CA TYR A 195 -10.05 -16.29 -1.63
C TYR A 195 -11.27 -17.16 -1.37
N SER A 196 -12.41 -16.71 -1.86
CA SER A 196 -13.66 -17.44 -1.78
C SER A 196 -14.24 -17.63 -3.18
N ALA A 197 -14.52 -18.86 -3.56
CA ALA A 197 -15.34 -19.18 -4.72
C ALA A 197 -16.64 -19.83 -4.24
N LYS A 198 -17.77 -19.19 -4.51
CA LYS A 198 -19.10 -19.72 -4.22
C LYS A 198 -19.74 -20.13 -5.52
N ARG A 199 -20.37 -21.31 -5.56
CA ARG A 199 -21.11 -21.80 -6.71
C ARG A 199 -22.47 -22.30 -6.27
N GLY A 200 -23.50 -21.83 -6.96
CA GLY A 200 -24.88 -22.28 -6.79
C GLY A 200 -25.55 -22.47 -8.15
N PHE A 201 -26.56 -23.32 -8.18
CA PHE A 201 -27.43 -23.49 -9.36
C PHE A 201 -28.57 -22.48 -9.34
N ILE A 202 -28.99 -22.01 -10.51
CA ILE A 202 -30.22 -21.23 -10.69
C ILE A 202 -31.33 -22.23 -10.99
N ASN A 203 -31.86 -22.91 -9.97
CA ASN A 203 -32.83 -23.99 -10.17
C ASN A 203 -34.28 -23.52 -9.92
N ASP A 204 -35.24 -24.10 -10.65
CA ASP A 204 -36.69 -23.85 -10.55
C ASP A 204 -37.46 -25.08 -10.01
N THR A 205 -36.88 -26.29 -10.05
CA THR A 205 -37.63 -27.54 -9.73
C THR A 205 -36.93 -28.50 -8.76
N VAL A 206 -35.60 -28.45 -8.63
CA VAL A 206 -34.84 -29.34 -7.71
C VAL A 206 -33.94 -28.52 -6.79
N ALA A 207 -33.94 -28.80 -5.48
CA ALA A 207 -33.04 -28.12 -4.56
C ALA A 207 -31.64 -28.75 -4.62
N TYR A 208 -30.65 -27.96 -5.06
CA TYR A 208 -29.22 -28.29 -4.91
C TYR A 208 -28.59 -27.41 -3.85
N ASN A 209 -27.74 -28.00 -3.01
CA ASN A 209 -26.96 -27.22 -2.06
C ASN A 209 -25.79 -26.51 -2.75
N SER A 210 -25.51 -25.28 -2.32
CA SER A 210 -24.42 -24.48 -2.90
C SER A 210 -23.07 -24.88 -2.31
N SER A 211 -22.00 -24.74 -3.09
CA SER A 211 -20.63 -25.05 -2.67
C SER A 211 -19.81 -23.80 -2.47
N LYS A 212 -18.98 -23.78 -1.43
CA LYS A 212 -18.06 -22.69 -1.09
C LYS A 212 -16.65 -23.22 -0.88
N TYR A 213 -15.72 -22.59 -1.58
CA TYR A 213 -14.30 -22.89 -1.56
C TYR A 213 -13.59 -21.70 -0.94
N ASN A 214 -13.21 -21.80 0.33
CA ASN A 214 -12.50 -20.73 1.03
C ASN A 214 -11.03 -21.10 1.26
N THR A 215 -10.14 -20.16 0.99
CA THR A 215 -8.71 -20.30 1.26
C THR A 215 -8.24 -19.01 1.89
N GLU A 216 -7.89 -19.07 3.18
CA GLU A 216 -7.34 -17.96 3.92
C GLU A 216 -5.85 -18.18 4.11
N THR A 217 -5.04 -17.15 3.89
CA THR A 217 -3.60 -17.20 4.10
C THR A 217 -3.19 -15.96 4.88
N SER A 218 -2.63 -16.19 6.07
CA SER A 218 -2.08 -15.14 6.92
C SER A 218 -0.58 -15.03 6.71
N PHE A 219 -0.06 -13.80 6.76
CA PHE A 219 1.33 -13.46 6.54
C PHE A 219 1.86 -12.64 7.71
N GLY A 220 3.08 -12.94 8.13
CA GLY A 220 3.75 -12.19 9.19
C GLY A 220 5.26 -12.31 9.06
N ASN A 221 5.98 -11.19 8.95
CA ASN A 221 7.43 -11.18 9.07
C ASN A 221 8.02 -9.81 9.41
N ILE A 222 9.25 -9.83 9.87
CA ILE A 222 10.08 -8.64 10.03
C ILE A 222 10.48 -8.12 8.66
N TYR A 223 10.43 -6.79 8.51
CA TYR A 223 10.81 -6.06 7.32
C TYR A 223 11.90 -5.03 7.64
N GLY A 224 12.90 -4.90 6.78
CA GLY A 224 13.93 -3.88 6.89
C GLY A 224 14.23 -3.22 5.55
N ASN A 225 14.41 -1.90 5.56
CA ASN A 225 14.94 -1.15 4.42
C ASN A 225 15.98 -0.13 4.87
N ALA A 226 16.95 0.14 4.02
CA ALA A 226 18.05 1.04 4.28
C ALA A 226 18.14 2.10 3.18
N GLY A 227 18.75 3.23 3.49
CA GLY A 227 19.00 4.26 2.51
C GLY A 227 20.13 5.19 2.89
N ILE A 228 20.72 5.80 1.87
CA ILE A 228 21.85 6.70 1.94
C ILE A 228 21.55 7.90 1.05
N GLN A 229 21.97 9.09 1.48
CA GLN A 229 21.94 10.30 0.67
C GLN A 229 23.26 11.06 0.82
N TYR A 230 23.71 11.69 -0.26
CA TYR A 230 24.89 12.52 -0.27
C TYR A 230 24.60 13.86 -0.91
N LYS A 231 24.89 14.94 -0.19
CA LYS A 231 24.62 16.32 -0.58
C LYS A 231 25.91 16.99 -1.05
N ILE A 232 25.92 17.46 -2.28
CA ILE A 232 27.02 18.19 -2.92
C ILE A 232 26.55 19.63 -3.17
N ASP A 233 27.23 20.58 -2.55
CA ASP A 233 27.01 22.00 -2.82
C ASP A 233 27.85 22.40 -4.05
N LEU A 234 27.25 22.45 -5.25
CA LEU A 234 27.98 22.82 -6.48
C LEU A 234 28.37 24.30 -6.47
N ASN A 235 27.43 25.15 -6.04
CA ASN A 235 27.59 26.60 -5.97
C ASN A 235 26.76 27.14 -4.80
N ARG A 236 26.90 28.43 -4.49
CA ARG A 236 26.06 29.09 -3.46
C ARG A 236 24.55 28.98 -3.74
N LYS A 237 24.16 28.81 -5.01
CA LYS A 237 22.77 28.75 -5.47
C LYS A 237 22.29 27.35 -5.87
N LEU A 238 23.18 26.38 -6.07
CA LEU A 238 22.85 25.06 -6.63
C LEU A 238 23.34 23.95 -5.72
N LEU A 239 22.48 22.94 -5.52
CA LEU A 239 22.73 21.79 -4.68
C LEU A 239 22.33 20.53 -5.45
N LEU A 240 23.23 19.56 -5.49
CA LEU A 240 22.99 18.22 -6.02
C LEU A 240 22.88 17.25 -4.85
N ARG A 241 21.82 16.45 -4.81
CA ARG A 241 21.70 15.32 -3.88
C ARG A 241 21.75 14.05 -4.69
N LEU A 242 22.54 13.09 -4.24
CA LEU A 242 22.51 11.72 -4.70
C LEU A 242 21.84 10.88 -3.62
N GLY A 243 21.07 9.88 -4.00
CA GLY A 243 20.37 9.03 -3.06
C GLY A 243 20.28 7.61 -3.57
N VAL A 244 20.40 6.66 -2.65
CA VAL A 244 20.18 5.23 -2.90
C VAL A 244 19.38 4.67 -1.74
N TYR A 245 18.39 3.83 -2.02
CA TYR A 245 17.66 3.10 -1.01
C TYR A 245 17.38 1.68 -1.49
N GLY A 246 17.05 0.79 -0.57
CA GLY A 246 16.65 -0.56 -0.94
C GLY A 246 16.23 -1.42 0.24
N ASN A 247 15.62 -2.55 -0.10
CA ASN A 247 15.27 -3.62 0.81
C ASN A 247 15.86 -4.94 0.30
N LEU A 248 16.23 -5.80 1.22
CA LEU A 248 16.68 -7.15 0.90
C LEU A 248 15.49 -8.07 0.60
N LYS A 249 15.75 -9.15 -0.13
CA LYS A 249 14.79 -10.24 -0.32
C LYS A 249 14.46 -10.85 1.03
N GLN A 250 13.18 -11.08 1.30
CA GLN A 250 12.72 -11.63 2.57
C GLN A 250 11.80 -12.83 2.32
N ASN A 251 11.94 -13.88 3.11
CA ASN A 251 11.05 -15.03 3.07
C ASN A 251 10.01 -14.85 4.19
N ILE A 252 8.79 -14.47 3.82
CA ILE A 252 7.67 -14.24 4.73
C ILE A 252 7.06 -15.58 5.12
N GLY A 253 7.01 -15.86 6.43
CA GLY A 253 6.27 -17.01 6.94
C GLY A 253 4.77 -16.84 6.69
N ALA A 254 4.14 -17.88 6.18
CA ALA A 254 2.71 -17.89 5.88
C ALA A 254 2.05 -19.12 6.51
N SER A 255 0.81 -18.94 6.94
CA SER A 255 -0.06 -20.04 7.36
C SER A 255 -1.36 -20.00 6.58
N GLN A 256 -1.74 -21.13 6.01
CA GLN A 256 -2.90 -21.27 5.15
C GLN A 256 -3.95 -22.21 5.76
N ASP A 257 -5.18 -21.71 5.79
CA ASP A 257 -6.38 -22.46 6.13
C ASP A 257 -7.22 -22.67 4.87
N ILE A 258 -7.59 -23.92 4.61
CA ILE A 258 -8.35 -24.34 3.44
C ILE A 258 -9.65 -24.97 3.94
N SER A 259 -10.79 -24.46 3.51
CA SER A 259 -12.09 -25.10 3.71
C SER A 259 -12.85 -25.27 2.40
N ARG A 260 -13.50 -26.42 2.26
CA ARG A 260 -14.37 -26.79 1.15
C ARG A 260 -15.66 -27.26 1.78
N GLU A 261 -16.71 -26.49 1.60
CA GLU A 261 -17.95 -26.67 2.33
C GLU A 261 -19.16 -26.51 1.43
N THR A 262 -20.23 -27.16 1.83
CA THR A 262 -21.56 -26.93 1.28
C THR A 262 -22.27 -25.95 2.21
N PHE A 263 -22.99 -24.98 1.65
CA PHE A 263 -23.67 -23.95 2.42
C PHE A 263 -25.10 -23.72 1.95
N ILE A 264 -25.93 -23.22 2.86
CA ILE A 264 -27.22 -22.59 2.56
C ILE A 264 -27.05 -21.09 2.81
N GLY A 265 -27.40 -20.28 1.81
CA GLY A 265 -27.49 -18.83 1.98
C GLY A 265 -28.69 -18.48 2.85
N SER A 266 -28.46 -17.76 3.95
CA SER A 266 -29.50 -17.14 4.78
C SER A 266 -29.35 -15.61 4.73
N GLN A 267 -30.42 -14.87 5.05
CA GLN A 267 -30.35 -13.41 5.19
C GLN A 267 -29.35 -12.95 6.28
N ALA A 268 -28.96 -13.84 7.20
CA ALA A 268 -27.95 -13.59 8.24
C ALA A 268 -26.51 -13.97 7.83
N GLY A 269 -26.31 -14.51 6.62
CA GLY A 269 -25.02 -15.01 6.13
C GLY A 269 -25.07 -16.48 5.68
N ASP A 270 -23.98 -16.96 5.10
CA ASP A 270 -23.88 -18.34 4.63
C ASP A 270 -23.73 -19.29 5.83
N ALA A 271 -24.69 -20.19 6.03
CA ALA A 271 -24.60 -21.25 7.03
C ALA A 271 -23.94 -22.48 6.44
N GLN A 272 -22.84 -22.93 7.06
CA GLN A 272 -22.18 -24.18 6.70
C GLN A 272 -23.11 -25.37 7.01
N LEU A 273 -23.42 -26.17 5.99
CA LEU A 273 -24.15 -27.44 6.14
C LEU A 273 -23.18 -28.57 6.46
N ASP A 274 -22.14 -28.72 5.64
CA ASP A 274 -21.18 -29.82 5.71
C ASP A 274 -19.81 -29.39 5.19
N SER A 275 -18.72 -29.94 5.74
CA SER A 275 -17.35 -29.76 5.24
C SER A 275 -16.87 -31.00 4.51
N VAL A 276 -16.66 -30.88 3.21
CA VAL A 276 -16.08 -31.94 2.38
C VAL A 276 -14.57 -32.06 2.62
N PHE A 277 -13.90 -30.94 2.89
CA PHE A 277 -12.47 -30.92 3.19
C PHE A 277 -12.10 -29.73 4.07
N GLN A 278 -11.28 -29.97 5.08
CA GLN A 278 -10.74 -28.91 5.92
C GLN A 278 -9.28 -29.21 6.26
N GLN A 279 -8.41 -28.23 6.03
CA GLN A 279 -7.02 -28.27 6.45
C GLN A 279 -6.69 -26.95 7.11
N LYS A 280 -6.15 -27.00 8.33
CA LYS A 280 -5.77 -25.82 9.09
C LYS A 280 -4.26 -25.73 9.25
N ASN A 281 -3.76 -24.51 9.30
CA ASN A 281 -2.39 -24.17 9.63
C ASN A 281 -1.35 -24.83 8.72
N VAL A 282 -1.59 -24.84 7.41
CA VAL A 282 -0.62 -25.31 6.41
C VAL A 282 0.49 -24.26 6.33
N LYS A 283 1.67 -24.61 6.84
CA LYS A 283 2.83 -23.71 6.84
C LYS A 283 3.40 -23.59 5.43
N GLY A 284 3.71 -22.37 5.03
CA GLY A 284 4.37 -22.06 3.77
C GLY A 284 5.23 -20.82 3.89
N THR A 285 5.91 -20.47 2.79
CA THR A 285 6.73 -19.28 2.70
C THR A 285 6.38 -18.49 1.45
N VAL A 286 6.20 -17.19 1.58
CA VAL A 286 6.04 -16.26 0.45
C VAL A 286 7.30 -15.43 0.30
N ILE A 287 7.80 -15.31 -0.91
CA ILE A 287 9.01 -14.54 -1.19
C ILE A 287 8.62 -13.08 -1.45
N TYR A 288 9.13 -12.17 -0.63
CA TYR A 288 9.13 -10.74 -0.91
C TYR A 288 10.42 -10.37 -1.66
N PRO A 289 10.33 -9.81 -2.87
CA PRO A 289 11.51 -9.53 -3.68
C PRO A 289 12.38 -8.42 -3.07
N ALA A 290 13.68 -8.46 -3.40
CA ALA A 290 14.56 -7.33 -3.15
C ALA A 290 14.21 -6.18 -4.11
N GLY A 291 14.31 -4.95 -3.63
CA GLY A 291 14.13 -3.75 -4.43
C GLY A 291 15.23 -2.75 -4.09
N TYR A 292 15.72 -2.02 -5.08
CA TYR A 292 16.67 -0.93 -4.89
C TYR A 292 16.28 0.23 -5.80
N GLY A 293 16.49 1.44 -5.32
CA GLY A 293 16.29 2.66 -6.09
C GLY A 293 17.48 3.58 -5.95
N ALA A 294 17.88 4.22 -7.04
CA ALA A 294 18.97 5.17 -7.08
C ALA A 294 18.58 6.38 -7.91
N GLY A 295 18.86 7.57 -7.40
CA GLY A 295 18.46 8.79 -8.06
C GLY A 295 19.29 9.99 -7.65
N PHE A 296 19.06 11.08 -8.36
CA PHE A 296 19.66 12.37 -8.05
C PHE A 296 18.64 13.48 -8.15
N VAL A 297 18.87 14.55 -7.39
CA VAL A 297 18.05 15.76 -7.39
C VAL A 297 18.97 16.96 -7.48
N ILE A 298 18.68 17.86 -8.43
CA ILE A 298 19.29 19.18 -8.52
C ILE A 298 18.25 20.18 -8.04
N GLU A 299 18.58 20.91 -6.99
CA GLU A 299 17.74 21.97 -6.45
C GLU A 299 18.47 23.31 -6.47
N LYS A 300 17.73 24.36 -6.80
CA LYS A 300 18.19 25.74 -6.66
C LYS A 300 17.77 26.27 -5.29
N LYS A 301 18.74 26.62 -4.45
CA LYS A 301 18.49 27.12 -3.09
C LYS A 301 17.70 28.44 -3.15
N LEU A 302 16.73 28.57 -2.25
CA LEU A 302 16.15 29.88 -1.91
C LEU A 302 17.23 30.73 -1.24
N ASP A 303 17.41 31.96 -1.73
CA ASP A 303 18.23 32.97 -1.07
C ASP A 303 17.37 33.66 0.00
N PRO A 304 17.63 33.46 1.31
CA PRO A 304 16.79 33.99 2.38
C PRO A 304 16.81 35.53 2.44
N GLN A 305 17.81 36.19 1.86
CA GLN A 305 17.96 37.65 1.93
C GLN A 305 17.45 38.38 0.68
N ASN A 306 17.36 37.71 -0.46
CA ASN A 306 16.89 38.31 -1.71
C ASN A 306 15.88 37.37 -2.39
N ASN A 307 14.60 37.60 -2.08
CA ASN A 307 13.45 36.84 -2.59
C ASN A 307 13.17 37.08 -4.11
N LYS A 308 14.17 37.49 -4.88
CA LYS A 308 14.07 37.87 -6.30
C LYS A 308 14.11 36.70 -7.28
N TYR A 309 14.48 35.50 -6.84
CA TYR A 309 14.65 34.34 -7.72
C TYR A 309 13.83 33.14 -7.23
N GLY A 310 12.99 32.59 -8.13
CA GLY A 310 12.25 31.37 -7.86
C GLY A 310 13.17 30.16 -7.62
N SER A 311 12.72 29.29 -6.71
CA SER A 311 13.28 27.96 -6.46
C SER A 311 12.70 26.96 -7.45
N TRP A 312 13.52 26.01 -7.87
CA TRP A 312 13.10 24.87 -8.68
C TRP A 312 13.89 23.64 -8.25
N LEU A 313 13.28 22.48 -8.50
CA LEU A 313 13.85 21.18 -8.20
C LEU A 313 13.59 20.27 -9.40
N ILE A 314 14.65 19.60 -9.87
CA ILE A 314 14.59 18.59 -10.92
C ILE A 314 15.21 17.33 -10.37
N GLY A 315 14.49 16.21 -10.43
CA GLY A 315 14.95 14.92 -9.94
C GLY A 315 14.75 13.83 -10.98
N LEU A 316 15.63 12.83 -10.95
CA LEU A 316 15.48 11.58 -11.67
C LEU A 316 15.72 10.45 -10.70
N ASP A 317 14.83 9.45 -10.73
CA ASP A 317 14.95 8.23 -9.95
C ASP A 317 14.94 7.02 -10.87
N PHE A 318 15.76 6.04 -10.55
CA PHE A 318 15.81 4.74 -11.21
C PHE A 318 15.42 3.71 -10.16
N VAL A 319 14.33 2.97 -10.44
CA VAL A 319 13.72 1.99 -9.54
C VAL A 319 13.65 0.64 -10.24
#